data_AF-A0AAU9UQB3-F1
#
_entry.id   AF-A0AAU9UQB3-F1
#
_cell.length_a   1.000
_cell.length_b   1.000
_cell.length_c   1.000
_cell.angle_alpha   90.00
_cell.angle_beta   90.00
_cell.angle_gamma   90.00
#
_symmetry.space_group_name_H-M   'P 1'
#
loop_
_entity.id
_entity.type
_entity.pdbx_description
1 polymer ?
#
loop_
_entity_poly.entity_id
_entity_poly.type
_entity_poly.pdbx_seq_one_letter_code
_entity_poly.pdbx_strand_id
1 'polypeptide(L)'
;MQLLLKREKKRRWWTHPMLLRRESHGHFHVNYEEYRNHPEWFEDEYLMPIPIFDELLSLLSRHLSKQDTNMRKSVGACEVVVRDVK
;
A
#
# COMPACT_ATOMS: atom_id res chain seq x y z
N MET A 1 -18.07 -14.50 41.71
CA MET A 1 -17.17 -13.80 40.77
C MET A 1 -17.91 -13.59 39.45
N GLN A 2 -18.42 -12.39 39.21
CA GLN A 2 -19.08 -12.07 37.94
C GLN A 2 -18.00 -11.77 36.89
N LEU A 3 -17.95 -12.59 35.83
CA LEU A 3 -17.18 -12.28 34.64
C LEU A 3 -17.80 -11.04 33.99
N LEU A 4 -17.12 -9.91 34.07
CA LEU A 4 -17.44 -8.72 33.29
C LEU A 4 -17.29 -9.08 31.81
N LEU A 5 -18.39 -9.51 31.18
CA LEU A 5 -18.49 -9.63 29.73
C LEU A 5 -18.28 -8.23 29.15
N LYS A 6 -17.02 -7.95 28.79
CA LYS A 6 -16.62 -6.75 28.07
C LYS A 6 -17.53 -6.65 26.85
N ARG A 7 -18.46 -5.69 26.84
CA ARG A 7 -19.32 -5.42 25.66
C ARG A 7 -18.40 -5.28 24.45
N GLU A 8 -18.37 -6.31 23.60
CA GLU A 8 -17.65 -6.22 22.35
C GLU A 8 -18.29 -5.08 21.55
N LYS A 9 -17.55 -3.99 21.39
CA LYS A 9 -17.96 -2.93 20.48
C LYS A 9 -18.10 -3.60 19.11
N LYS A 10 -19.34 -3.73 18.61
CA LYS A 10 -19.60 -4.18 17.24
C LYS A 10 -18.85 -3.25 16.31
N ARG A 11 -17.66 -3.65 15.85
CA ARG A 11 -16.89 -2.88 14.88
C ARG A 11 -17.74 -2.82 13.62
N ARG A 12 -18.10 -1.60 13.18
CA ARG A 12 -18.84 -1.41 11.93
C ARG A 12 -18.11 -2.07 10.76
N TRP A 13 -16.78 -1.94 10.75
CA TRP A 13 -15.88 -2.60 9.81
C TRP A 13 -14.59 -2.99 10.51
N TRP A 14 -14.08 -4.20 10.25
CA TRP A 14 -12.74 -4.62 10.67
C TRP A 14 -11.67 -4.16 9.66
N THR A 15 -12.04 -4.15 8.38
CA THR A 15 -11.34 -3.49 7.27
C THR A 15 -12.39 -2.72 6.48
N HIS A 16 -12.16 -1.44 6.21
CA HIS A 16 -13.13 -0.60 5.50
C HIS A 16 -13.29 -1.09 4.05
N PRO A 17 -14.51 -1.16 3.47
CA PRO A 17 -14.72 -1.66 2.10
C PRO A 17 -13.88 -0.94 1.03
N MET A 18 -13.56 0.33 1.24
CA MET A 18 -12.66 1.10 0.38
C MET A 18 -11.25 0.49 0.28
N LEU A 19 -10.72 -0.06 1.38
CA LEU A 19 -9.41 -0.70 1.40
C LEU A 19 -9.40 -2.04 0.65
N LEU A 20 -10.56 -2.70 0.54
CA LEU A 20 -10.72 -3.91 -0.29
C LEU A 20 -10.66 -3.61 -1.79
N ARG A 21 -10.95 -2.36 -2.18
CA ARG A 21 -10.91 -1.89 -3.58
C ARG A 21 -9.58 -1.23 -3.96
N ARG A 22 -8.59 -1.28 -3.08
CA ARG A 22 -7.31 -0.58 -3.26
C ARG A 22 -6.60 -0.97 -4.56
N GLU A 23 -6.61 -2.25 -4.94
CA GLU A 23 -5.96 -2.71 -6.18
C GLU A 23 -6.62 -2.16 -7.44
N SER A 24 -7.91 -1.85 -7.40
CA SER A 24 -8.66 -1.36 -8.57
C SER A 24 -8.90 0.15 -8.59
N HIS A 25 -8.83 0.82 -7.44
CA HIS A 25 -9.18 2.24 -7.30
C HIS A 25 -8.10 3.06 -6.57
N GLY A 26 -7.05 2.41 -6.05
CA GLY A 26 -5.97 3.11 -5.36
C GLY A 26 -5.14 3.90 -6.36
N HIS A 27 -4.85 5.17 -6.04
CA HIS A 27 -4.09 6.09 -6.89
C HIS A 27 -2.82 5.45 -7.48
N PHE A 28 -2.04 4.77 -6.64
CA PHE A 28 -0.86 4.03 -7.09
C PHE A 28 -1.20 2.99 -8.16
N HIS A 29 -2.13 2.08 -7.89
CA HIS A 29 -2.43 0.98 -8.81
C HIS A 29 -3.04 1.44 -10.15
N VAL A 30 -3.78 2.55 -10.15
CA VAL A 30 -4.41 3.08 -11.37
C VAL A 30 -3.39 3.83 -12.24
N ASN A 31 -2.46 4.56 -11.62
CA ASN A 31 -1.60 5.50 -12.36
C ASN A 31 -0.14 5.07 -12.48
N TYR A 32 0.32 4.06 -11.73
CA TYR A 32 1.74 3.70 -11.64
C TYR A 32 2.38 3.40 -13.01
N GLU A 33 1.74 2.58 -13.84
CA GLU A 33 2.26 2.24 -15.18
C GLU A 33 2.29 3.45 -16.10
N GLU A 34 1.28 4.33 -16.01
CA GLU A 34 1.23 5.56 -16.81
C GLU A 34 2.39 6.49 -16.43
N TYR A 35 2.59 6.73 -15.13
CA TYR A 35 3.73 7.53 -14.68
C TYR A 35 5.06 6.89 -15.08
N ARG A 36 5.20 5.56 -15.04
CA ARG A 36 6.44 4.90 -15.45
C ARG A 36 6.78 5.11 -16.93
N ASN A 37 5.79 5.32 -17.78
CA ASN A 37 5.97 5.67 -19.20
C ASN A 37 6.34 7.15 -19.43
N HIS A 38 6.14 8.00 -18.41
CA HIS A 38 6.39 9.44 -18.43
C HIS A 38 7.34 9.83 -17.28
N PRO A 39 8.66 9.66 -17.45
CA PRO A 39 9.64 9.84 -16.37
C PRO A 39 9.54 11.17 -15.63
N GLU A 40 9.25 12.25 -16.35
CA GLU A 40 9.03 13.58 -15.78
C GLU A 40 7.85 13.63 -14.81
N TRP A 41 6.73 12.97 -15.15
CA TRP A 41 5.56 12.90 -14.27
C TRP A 41 5.79 11.94 -13.10
N PHE A 42 6.55 10.86 -13.33
CA PHE A 42 6.96 9.96 -12.26
C PHE A 42 7.79 10.70 -11.20
N GLU A 43 8.76 11.50 -11.64
CA GLU A 43 9.59 12.31 -10.76
C GLU A 43 8.78 13.38 -10.02
N ASP A 44 7.84 14.07 -10.68
CA ASP A 44 6.99 15.07 -10.02
C ASP A 44 6.04 14.44 -8.99
N GLU A 45 5.44 13.29 -9.30
CA GLU A 45 4.45 12.65 -8.43
C GLU A 45 5.05 11.84 -7.28
N TYR A 46 6.19 11.20 -7.52
CA TYR A 46 6.86 10.33 -6.55
C TYR A 46 8.16 10.91 -6.00
N LEU A 47 8.56 12.11 -6.45
CA LEU A 47 9.73 12.86 -5.99
C LEU A 47 11.04 12.05 -6.09
N MET A 48 11.08 11.11 -7.05
CA MET A 48 12.15 10.15 -7.20
C MET A 48 12.28 9.69 -8.66
N PRO A 49 13.47 9.76 -9.26
CA PRO A 49 13.72 9.18 -10.57
C PRO A 49 13.47 7.68 -10.61
N ILE A 50 12.95 7.19 -11.73
CA ILE A 50 12.69 5.75 -11.95
C ILE A 50 13.91 4.87 -11.60
N PRO A 51 15.15 5.22 -11.99
CA PRO A 51 16.32 4.40 -11.64
C PRO A 51 16.55 4.26 -10.13
N ILE A 52 16.35 5.35 -9.37
CA ILE A 52 16.49 5.35 -7.91
C ILE A 52 15.35 4.53 -7.28
N PHE A 53 14.15 4.66 -7.81
CA PHE A 53 13.01 3.86 -7.39
C PHE A 53 13.27 2.35 -7.58
N ASP A 54 13.74 1.97 -8.77
CA ASP A 54 14.05 0.57 -9.09
C ASP A 54 15.19 0.02 -8.24
N GLU A 55 16.23 0.83 -7.97
CA GLU A 55 17.32 0.48 -7.06
C GLU A 55 16.80 0.24 -5.63
N LEU A 56 16.05 1.18 -5.06
CA LEU A 56 15.47 1.05 -3.73
C LEU A 56 14.54 -0.15 -3.62
N LEU A 57 13.70 -0.36 -4.65
CA LEU A 57 12.84 -1.53 -4.71
C LEU A 57 13.66 -2.83 -4.71
N SER A 58 14.76 -2.89 -5.46
CA SER A 58 15.63 -4.08 -5.50
C SER A 58 16.23 -4.39 -4.12
N LEU A 59 16.63 -3.37 -3.37
CA LEU A 59 17.25 -3.50 -2.04
C LEU A 59 16.23 -3.84 -0.96
N LEU A 60 15.06 -3.21 -1.01
CA LEU A 60 14.08 -3.21 0.08
C LEU A 60 12.91 -4.18 -0.15
N SER A 61 12.67 -4.64 -1.39
CA SER A 61 11.51 -5.50 -1.73
C SER A 61 11.30 -6.64 -0.76
N ARG A 62 12.37 -7.37 -0.39
CA ARG A 62 12.30 -8.50 0.54
C ARG A 62 11.86 -8.09 1.95
N HIS A 63 12.25 -6.89 2.39
CA HIS A 63 11.94 -6.37 3.73
C HIS A 63 10.57 -5.68 3.78
N LEU A 64 10.11 -5.13 2.66
CA LEU A 64 8.82 -4.43 2.55
C LEU A 64 7.66 -5.37 2.20
N SER A 65 7.94 -6.49 1.53
CA SER A 65 6.93 -7.50 1.17
C SER A 65 6.34 -8.14 2.43
N LYS A 66 5.02 -8.04 2.57
CA LYS A 66 4.26 -8.64 3.66
C LYS A 66 3.37 -9.75 3.12
N GLN A 67 2.93 -10.65 4.00
CA GLN A 67 1.99 -11.69 3.62
C GLN A 67 0.56 -11.18 3.63
N ASP A 68 -0.25 -11.73 2.73
CA ASP A 68 -1.68 -11.54 2.74
C ASP A 68 -2.30 -12.17 3.99
N THR A 69 -3.40 -11.60 4.43
CA THR A 69 -4.19 -12.13 5.53
C THR A 69 -5.59 -12.44 5.04
N ASN A 70 -6.33 -13.23 5.81
CA ASN A 70 -7.76 -13.43 5.58
C ASN A 70 -8.58 -12.12 5.59
N MET A 71 -8.07 -11.05 6.20
CA MET A 71 -8.78 -9.77 6.33
C MET A 71 -8.53 -8.82 5.16
N ARG A 72 -7.31 -8.81 4.62
CA ARG A 72 -6.89 -7.97 3.50
C ARG A 72 -5.61 -8.48 2.86
N LYS A 73 -5.42 -8.09 1.59
CA LYS A 73 -4.14 -8.20 0.89
C LYS A 73 -3.10 -7.23 1.47
N SER A 74 -1.86 -7.67 1.43
CA SER A 74 -0.66 -6.91 1.79
C SER A 74 -0.44 -5.75 0.83
N VAL A 75 0.28 -4.72 1.29
CA VAL A 75 0.71 -3.61 0.42
C VAL A 75 1.92 -4.09 -0.36
N GLY A 76 1.87 -3.99 -1.69
CA GLY A 76 3.00 -4.41 -2.53
C GLY A 76 4.22 -3.53 -2.28
N ALA A 77 5.42 -4.11 -2.39
CA ALA A 77 6.66 -3.40 -2.10
C ALA A 77 6.82 -2.09 -2.90
N CYS A 78 6.43 -2.08 -4.18
CA CYS A 78 6.45 -0.89 -5.03
C CYS A 78 5.63 0.27 -4.45
N GLU A 79 4.41 -0.02 -3.98
CA GLU A 79 3.54 0.99 -3.37
C GLU A 79 4.09 1.46 -2.02
N VAL A 80 4.73 0.58 -1.25
CA VAL A 80 5.36 0.97 0.04
C VAL A 80 6.50 1.95 -0.20
N VAL A 81 7.39 1.67 -1.16
CA VAL A 81 8.52 2.57 -1.51
C VAL A 81 8.00 3.97 -1.83
N VAL A 82 6.93 4.08 -2.62
CA VAL A 82 6.31 5.38 -2.94
C VAL A 82 5.69 6.07 -1.73
N ARG A 83 5.07 5.30 -0.81
CA ARG A 83 4.35 5.86 0.34
C ARG A 83 5.28 6.39 1.43
N ASP A 84 6.44 5.77 1.61
CA ASP A 84 7.38 6.13 2.69
C ASP A 84 8.28 7.33 2.30
N VAL A 85 8.20 7.81 1.06
CA VAL A 85 8.91 8.99 0.55
C VAL A 85 8.05 10.27 0.66
N LYS A 86 6.73 10.13 0.88
CA LYS A 86 5.76 11.24 1.04
C LYS A 86 5.51 11.65 2.49
#